data_AF-A0A259SIE8-F1
#
_entry.id   AF-A0A259SIE8-F1
#
_cell.length_a   1.000
_cell.length_b   1.000
_cell.length_c   1.000
_cell.angle_alpha   90.00
_cell.angle_beta   90.00
_cell.angle_gamma   90.00
#
_symmetry.space_group_name_H-M   'P 1'
#
loop_
_entity.id
_entity.type
_entity.pdbx_description
1 polymer ?
#
loop_
_entity_poly.entity_id
_entity_poly.type
_entity_poly.pdbx_seq_one_letter_code
_entity_poly.pdbx_strand_id
1 'polypeptide(L)' 'FPNGVTLAAKTGTLPRWRNEAGVVTYPDGRQYAVAVFTRARTLDERLPRVDASIGRAGFAAVERLRAERS' A
#
# COMPACT_ATOMS: atom_id res chain seq x y z
N PHE A 1 6.35 -1.00 -6.98
CA PHE A 1 5.77 -0.70 -8.31
C PHE A 1 6.88 -0.67 -9.36
N PRO A 2 6.55 -0.86 -10.65
CA PRO A 2 7.51 -0.68 -11.75
C PRO A 2 8.10 0.72 -11.78
N ASN A 3 9.20 0.89 -12.52
CA ASN A 3 9.84 2.19 -12.71
C ASN A 3 8.87 3.20 -13.37
N GLY A 4 9.01 4.48 -13.01
CA GLY A 4 8.17 5.57 -13.53
C GLY A 4 6.83 5.75 -12.82
N VAL A 5 6.44 4.82 -11.94
CA VAL A 5 5.28 4.99 -11.06
C VAL A 5 5.66 5.88 -9.88
N THR A 6 4.85 6.90 -9.60
CA THR A 6 5.00 7.73 -8.40
C THR A 6 3.98 7.34 -7.33
N LEU A 7 4.37 7.47 -6.07
CA LEU A 7 3.54 7.16 -4.92
C LEU A 7 3.55 8.34 -3.96
N ALA A 8 2.38 8.94 -3.74
CA ALA A 8 2.17 9.88 -2.65
C ALA A 8 1.41 9.14 -1.54
N ALA A 9 2.08 8.82 -0.44
CA ALA A 9 1.50 8.02 0.63
C ALA A 9 1.86 8.52 2.03
N LYS A 10 1.02 8.15 2.99
CA LYS A 10 1.23 8.39 4.41
C LYS A 10 1.11 7.08 5.17
N THR A 11 2.14 6.79 5.97
CA THR A 11 2.11 5.73 6.98
C THR A 11 1.36 6.20 8.23
N GLY A 12 0.56 5.32 8.80
CA GLY A 12 -0.07 5.49 10.11
C GLY A 12 0.26 4.31 11.03
N THR A 13 0.52 4.62 12.29
CA THR A 13 0.79 3.64 13.35
C THR A 13 -0.05 4.00 14.56
N LEU A 14 -0.89 3.06 15.01
CA LEU A 14 -1.65 3.13 16.25
C LEU A 14 -1.40 1.82 17.05
N PRO A 15 -1.74 1.73 18.35
CA PRO A 15 -1.54 0.50 19.12
C PRO A 15 -2.17 -0.71 18.40
N ARG A 16 -1.33 -1.69 18.02
CA ARG A 16 -1.66 -2.88 17.21
C ARG A 16 -2.07 -2.65 15.74
N TRP A 17 -2.24 -1.41 15.28
CA TRP A 17 -2.64 -1.10 13.90
C TRP A 17 -1.50 -0.45 13.13
N ARG A 18 -1.29 -0.91 11.91
CA ARG A 18 -0.34 -0.34 10.95
C ARG A 18 -1.02 -0.17 9.62
N ASN A 19 -0.84 0.98 9.00
CA ASN A 19 -1.44 1.24 7.71
C ASN A 19 -0.55 2.09 6.81
N GLU A 20 -0.83 1.97 5.52
CA GLU A 20 -0.34 2.87 4.49
C GLU A 20 -1.54 3.27 3.63
N ALA A 21 -1.68 4.57 3.39
CA ALA A 21 -2.71 5.12 2.51
C ALA A 21 -2.08 6.12 1.55
N GLY A 22 -2.43 6.05 0.27
CA GLY A 22 -1.82 6.90 -0.74
C GLY A 22 -2.44 6.78 -2.13
N VAL A 23 -1.86 7.52 -3.06
CA VAL A 23 -2.23 7.52 -4.48
C VAL A 23 -1.04 7.07 -5.31
N VAL A 24 -1.27 6.04 -6.12
CA VAL A 24 -0.33 5.53 -7.14
C VAL A 24 -0.63 6.23 -8.46
N THR A 25 0.37 6.86 -9.07
CA THR A 25 0.23 7.50 -10.40
C THR A 25 1.15 6.80 -11.39
N TYR A 26 0.57 6.26 -12.46
CA TYR A 26 1.31 5.61 -13.55
C TYR A 26 1.79 6.61 -14.60
N PRO A 27 2.78 6.25 -15.44
CA PRO A 27 3.29 7.14 -16.50
C PRO A 27 2.23 7.58 -17.52
N ASP A 28 1.16 6.80 -17.68
CA ASP A 28 0.01 7.12 -18.54
C ASP A 28 -0.98 8.11 -17.89
N GLY A 29 -0.68 8.60 -16.69
CA GLY A 29 -1.52 9.52 -15.92
C GLY A 29 -2.65 8.86 -15.14
N ARG A 30 -2.87 7.54 -15.26
CA ARG A 30 -3.91 6.85 -14.48
C ARG A 30 -3.52 6.83 -13.00
N GLN A 31 -4.51 7.09 -12.15
CA GLN A 31 -4.34 7.18 -10.70
C GLN A 31 -5.21 6.20 -9.95
N TYR A 32 -4.65 5.64 -8.89
CA TYR A 32 -5.32 4.67 -8.02
C TYR A 32 -5.10 5.05 -6.56
N ALA A 33 -6.19 5.37 -5.86
CA ALA A 33 -6.16 5.50 -4.41
C ALA A 33 -6.16 4.12 -3.77
N VAL A 34 -5.28 3.91 -2.79
CA VAL A 34 -5.13 2.64 -2.08
C VAL A 34 -4.89 2.90 -0.59
N ALA A 35 -5.54 2.12 0.25
CA ALA A 35 -5.29 2.10 1.68
C ALA A 35 -5.28 0.65 2.19
N VAL A 36 -4.22 0.29 2.88
CA VAL A 36 -4.03 -1.05 3.45
C VAL A 36 -3.84 -0.93 4.95
N PHE A 37 -4.66 -1.66 5.70
CA PHE A 37 -4.62 -1.71 7.16
C PHE A 37 -4.28 -3.13 7.60
N THR A 38 -3.36 -3.25 8.54
CA THR A 38 -3.00 -4.51 9.18
C THR A 38 -3.15 -4.38 10.68
N ARG A 39 -3.54 -5.49 11.32
CA ARG A 39 -3.64 -5.61 12.77
C ARG A 39 -2.65 -6.66 13.25
N ALA A 40 -1.67 -6.24 14.04
CA ALA A 40 -0.72 -7.14 14.67
C ALA A 40 -1.34 -7.82 15.90
N ARG A 41 -1.01 -9.09 16.12
CA ARG A 41 -1.35 -9.81 17.35
C ARG A 41 -0.40 -9.48 18.51
N THR A 42 0.74 -8.85 18.23
CA THR A 42 1.78 -8.45 19.18
C THR A 42 1.83 -6.93 19.35
N LEU A 43 2.52 -6.45 20.39
CA LEU A 43 2.78 -5.04 20.64
C LEU A 43 4.16 -4.59 20.15
N ASP A 44 4.87 -5.44 19.38
CA ASP A 44 6.23 -5.13 18.95
C ASP A 44 6.25 -3.89 18.04
N GLU A 45 7.21 -3.01 18.33
CA GLU A 45 7.39 -1.75 17.60
C GLU A 45 7.96 -1.97 16.19
N ARG A 46 8.68 -3.06 15.97
CA ARG A 46 9.27 -3.42 14.67
C ARG A 46 8.69 -4.74 14.16
N LEU A 47 7.91 -4.67 13.08
CA LEU A 47 7.34 -5.85 12.41
C LEU A 47 7.61 -5.81 10.90
N PRO A 48 8.87 -5.98 10.44
CA PRO A 48 9.24 -5.81 9.03
C PRO A 48 8.45 -6.69 8.06
N ARG A 49 8.04 -7.89 8.50
CA ARG A 49 7.20 -8.79 7.69
C ARG A 49 5.78 -8.25 7.50
N VAL A 50 5.22 -7.59 8.51
CA VAL A 50 3.92 -6.93 8.45
C VAL A 50 4.01 -5.72 7.54
N ASP A 51 5.03 -4.87 7.72
CA ASP A 51 5.24 -3.69 6.88
C ASP A 51 5.40 -4.07 5.41
N ALA A 52 6.20 -5.11 5.11
CA ALA A 52 6.34 -5.61 3.74
C ALA A 52 5.04 -6.20 3.19
N SER A 53 4.14 -6.72 4.04
CA SER A 53 2.84 -7.22 3.59
C SER A 53 1.89 -6.11 3.16
N ILE A 54 1.99 -4.93 3.77
CA ILE A 54 1.18 -3.75 3.43
C ILE A 54 1.47 -3.34 1.98
N GLY A 55 2.74 -3.17 1.63
CA GLY A 55 3.14 -2.80 0.27
C GLY A 55 2.76 -3.86 -0.78
N ARG A 56 2.92 -5.16 -0.46
CA ARG A 56 2.50 -6.25 -1.37
C ARG A 56 1.00 -6.25 -1.61
N ALA A 57 0.20 -6.07 -0.56
CA ALA A 57 -1.25 -6.01 -0.68
C ALA A 57 -1.70 -4.78 -1.49
N GLY A 58 -1.08 -3.62 -1.26
CA GLY A 58 -1.35 -2.41 -2.02
C GLY A 58 -1.04 -2.57 -3.51
N PHE A 59 0.11 -3.17 -3.83
CA PHE A 59 0.48 -3.48 -5.22
C PHE A 59 -0.53 -4.42 -5.88
N ALA A 60 -0.86 -5.55 -5.24
CA ALA A 60 -1.78 -6.53 -5.80
C ALA A 60 -3.18 -5.94 -6.07
N ALA A 61 -3.70 -5.11 -5.16
CA ALA A 61 -4.98 -4.44 -5.31
C ALA A 61 -4.98 -3.46 -6.50
N VAL A 62 -3.94 -2.63 -6.62
CA VAL A 62 -3.84 -1.64 -7.71
C VAL A 62 -3.68 -2.31 -9.06
N GLU A 63 -2.80 -3.31 -9.19
CA GLU A 63 -2.62 -4.03 -10.47
C GLU A 63 -3.90 -4.75 -10.90
N ARG A 64 -4.67 -5.30 -9.95
CA ARG A 64 -5.98 -5.90 -10.24
C ARG A 64 -6.95 -4.87 -10.84
N LEU A 65 -7.10 -3.70 -10.21
CA LEU A 65 -7.95 -2.62 -10.71
C LEU A 65 -7.48 -2.08 -12.07
N ARG A 66 -6.17 -2.10 -12.32
CA ARG A 66 -5.58 -1.67 -13.60
C ARG A 66 -5.89 -2.66 -14.72
N ALA A 67 -5.83 -3.96 -14.44
CA ALA A 67 -6.19 -5.01 -15.40
C ALA A 67 -7.68 -4.98 -15.77
N GLU A 68 -8.58 -4.64 -14.84
CA GLU A 68 -10.03 -4.53 -15.10
C GLU A 68 -10.43 -3.31 -15.94
N ARG A 69 -9.53 -2.31 -16.08
CA ARG A 69 -9.76 -1.05 -16.80
C ARG A 69 -8.91 -0.93 -18.07
N SER A 70 -8.29 -2.02 -18.51
CA SER A 70 -7.48 -2.08 -19.73
C SER A 70 -8.31 -2.53 -20.92
#